data_AF-A0AAE4H7T5-F1
#
_entry.id   AF-A0AAE4H7T5-F1
#
_cell.length_a   1.000
_cell.length_b   1.000
_cell.length_c   1.000
_cell.angle_alpha   90.00
_cell.angle_beta   90.00
_cell.angle_gamma   90.00
#
_symmetry.space_group_name_H-M   'P 1'
#
loop_
_entity.id
_entity.type
_entity.pdbx_description
1 polymer ?
#
loop_
_entity_poly.entity_id
_entity_poly.type
_entity_poly.pdbx_seq_one_letter_code
_entity_poly.pdbx_strand_id
1 'polypeptide(L)'
;LILPDAFRRRVEEMDEFGVVHEYDDERAGETSHQGPVVVAFPDLMESGDFSGFNVLIHEFAHKLDLGNSLDVDGFPPLPGDIDPREWHRVFMAVWDDLQSRLARGEATPIDDYAATHPGECFAVCCEAFFTAPDLLHDAYPALFDLLGRYFRQQTLARLPPSADHARPEHH
;
A
#
# COMPACT_ATOMS: atom_id res chain seq x y z
N LEU A 1 16.39 -7.10 -4.17
CA LEU A 1 17.71 -6.42 -4.22
C LEU A 1 17.61 -5.23 -3.29
N ILE A 2 18.62 -5.00 -2.46
CA ILE A 2 18.65 -3.82 -1.60
C ILE A 2 19.68 -2.87 -2.22
N LEU A 3 19.23 -1.68 -2.61
CA LEU A 3 20.09 -0.65 -3.18
C LEU A 3 20.54 0.31 -2.08
N PRO A 4 21.77 0.86 -2.15
CA PRO A 4 22.28 1.75 -1.10
C PRO A 4 21.54 3.09 -1.00
N ASP A 5 20.92 3.57 -2.09
CA ASP A 5 20.17 4.84 -2.16
C ASP A 5 18.94 4.68 -3.08
N ALA A 6 17.98 5.62 -3.00
CA ALA A 6 16.86 5.72 -3.94
C ALA A 6 17.39 5.89 -5.38
N PHE A 7 16.68 5.32 -6.36
CA PHE A 7 17.14 5.31 -7.74
C PHE A 7 16.13 5.98 -8.67
N ARG A 8 16.65 6.68 -9.67
CA ARG A 8 15.87 7.27 -10.76
C ARG A 8 15.87 6.31 -11.94
N ARG A 9 14.69 6.01 -12.46
CA ARG A 9 14.57 5.26 -13.72
C ARG A 9 13.79 6.08 -14.74
N ARG A 10 14.30 6.05 -15.96
CA ARG A 10 13.59 6.52 -17.15
C ARG A 10 12.58 5.45 -17.54
N VAL A 11 11.30 5.75 -17.38
CA VAL A 11 10.21 4.87 -17.74
C VAL A 11 9.76 5.27 -19.15
N GLU A 12 9.84 4.32 -20.08
CA GLU A 12 9.28 4.42 -21.42
C GLU A 12 8.00 3.58 -21.44
N GLU A 13 6.84 4.23 -21.48
CA GLU A 13 5.54 3.57 -21.55
C GLU A 13 4.88 3.87 -22.89
N MET A 14 4.52 2.83 -23.64
CA MET A 14 3.87 3.00 -24.94
C MET A 14 2.36 2.90 -24.78
N ASP A 15 1.64 3.96 -25.11
CA ASP A 15 0.19 3.97 -25.01
C ASP A 15 -0.49 3.11 -26.09
N GLU A 16 -1.82 2.95 -26.00
CA GLU A 16 -2.64 2.17 -26.94
C GLU A 16 -2.54 2.67 -28.40
N PHE A 17 -2.05 3.90 -28.60
CA PHE A 17 -1.86 4.51 -29.92
C PHE A 17 -0.42 4.42 -30.43
N GLY A 18 0.48 3.76 -29.70
CA GLY A 18 1.87 3.57 -30.09
C GLY A 18 2.78 4.75 -29.77
N VAL A 19 2.35 5.69 -28.92
CA VAL A 19 3.18 6.81 -28.48
C VAL A 19 3.96 6.42 -27.24
N VAL A 20 5.28 6.56 -27.30
CA VAL A 20 6.18 6.36 -26.16
C VAL A 20 6.22 7.62 -25.32
N HIS A 21 5.70 7.52 -24.09
CA HIS A 21 5.83 8.53 -23.05
C HIS A 21 7.08 8.21 -22.24
N GLU A 22 7.96 9.19 -22.11
CA GLU A 22 9.20 9.06 -21.36
C GLU A 22 9.17 10.01 -20.17
N TYR A 23 9.20 9.45 -18.96
CA TYR A 23 9.27 10.23 -17.72
C TYR A 23 10.34 9.67 -16.78
N ASP A 24 10.96 10.58 -16.01
CA ASP A 24 11.88 10.21 -14.94
C ASP A 24 11.05 9.99 -13.67
N ASP A 25 11.05 8.76 -13.18
CA ASP A 25 10.35 8.36 -11.96
C ASP A 25 11.37 8.19 -10.82
N GLU A 26 11.14 8.91 -9.71
CA GLU A 26 11.90 8.75 -8.46
C GLU A 26 11.14 7.76 -7.57
N ARG A 27 11.67 6.54 -7.42
CA ARG A 27 11.01 5.51 -6.62
C ARG A 27 11.87 5.03 -5.45
N ALA A 28 11.21 4.83 -4.30
CA ALA A 28 11.75 4.18 -3.11
C ALA A 28 11.95 2.65 -3.29
N GLY A 29 11.22 2.05 -4.25
CA GLY A 29 11.29 0.63 -4.60
C GLY A 29 10.77 0.33 -6.01
N GLU A 30 10.97 -0.90 -6.48
CA GLU A 30 10.35 -1.38 -7.73
C GLU A 30 9.96 -2.86 -7.64
N THR A 31 8.77 -3.10 -8.21
CA THR A 31 8.19 -4.40 -8.47
C THR A 31 7.93 -4.56 -9.97
N SER A 32 8.84 -5.21 -10.69
CA SER A 32 8.61 -5.61 -12.10
C SER A 32 7.88 -6.96 -12.20
N HIS A 33 6.98 -7.14 -13.17
CA HIS A 33 6.05 -8.28 -13.30
C HIS A 33 6.70 -9.68 -13.18
N GLN A 34 7.99 -9.85 -13.53
CA GLN A 34 8.79 -11.08 -13.29
C GLN A 34 10.18 -10.83 -12.67
N GLY A 35 10.46 -9.62 -12.17
CA GLY A 35 11.75 -9.29 -11.58
C GLY A 35 11.76 -9.31 -10.05
N PRO A 36 12.94 -9.18 -9.41
CA PRO A 36 13.07 -9.15 -7.96
C PRO A 36 12.39 -7.91 -7.36
N VAL A 37 11.92 -8.00 -6.11
CA VAL A 37 11.57 -6.80 -5.32
C VAL A 37 12.86 -6.01 -5.07
N VAL A 38 12.89 -4.73 -5.45
CA VAL A 38 14.02 -3.82 -5.23
C VAL A 38 13.60 -2.76 -4.22
N VAL A 39 14.40 -2.53 -3.17
CA VAL A 39 14.12 -1.52 -2.13
C VAL A 39 15.40 -0.76 -1.80
N ALA A 40 15.29 0.55 -1.57
CA ALA A 40 16.41 1.36 -1.11
C ALA A 40 16.67 1.15 0.40
N PHE A 41 17.94 1.12 0.78
CA PHE A 41 18.39 0.86 2.14
C PHE A 41 17.98 1.94 3.16
N PRO A 42 17.97 3.25 2.82
CA PRO A 42 17.46 4.28 3.74
C PRO A 42 15.99 4.07 4.09
N ASP A 43 15.16 3.80 3.08
CA ASP A 43 13.72 3.58 3.28
C ASP A 43 13.44 2.30 4.08
N LEU A 44 14.28 1.27 3.89
CA LEU A 44 14.26 0.08 4.73
C LEU A 44 14.62 0.36 6.20
N MET A 45 15.51 1.31 6.45
CA MET A 45 15.92 1.70 7.80
C MET A 45 14.90 2.61 8.49
N GLU A 46 14.11 3.36 7.72
CA GLU A 46 12.97 4.15 8.20
C GLU A 46 11.70 3.29 8.37
N SER A 47 11.66 2.11 7.76
CA SER A 47 10.59 1.13 7.91
C SER A 47 10.65 0.36 9.24
N GLY A 48 9.50 0.11 9.87
CA GLY A 48 9.40 -0.81 11.03
C GLY A 48 9.36 -0.14 12.41
N ASP A 49 9.14 1.18 12.45
CA ASP A 49 8.87 1.95 13.66
C ASP A 49 7.38 1.93 14.10
N PHE A 50 6.55 1.10 13.47
CA PHE A 50 5.11 1.02 13.69
C PHE A 50 4.34 2.33 13.37
N SER A 51 4.90 3.19 12.51
CA SER A 51 4.27 4.48 12.12
C SER A 51 3.13 4.36 11.11
N GLY A 52 3.00 3.21 10.43
CA GLY A 52 2.09 3.06 9.28
C GLY A 52 2.82 2.95 7.94
N PHE A 53 4.12 3.25 7.89
CA PHE A 53 4.95 3.21 6.67
C PHE A 53 5.92 2.02 6.66
N ASN A 54 6.01 1.31 5.54
CA ASN A 54 6.99 0.25 5.30
C ASN A 54 7.15 -0.09 3.81
N VAL A 55 8.25 0.39 3.20
CA VAL A 55 8.50 0.23 1.75
C VAL A 55 8.63 -1.23 1.33
N LEU A 56 9.13 -2.13 2.18
CA LEU A 56 9.15 -3.56 1.83
C LEU A 56 7.72 -4.11 1.70
N ILE A 57 6.86 -3.84 2.68
CA ILE A 57 5.47 -4.31 2.65
C ILE A 57 4.75 -3.71 1.44
N HIS A 58 4.97 -2.43 1.16
CA HIS A 58 4.44 -1.72 0.01
C HIS A 58 4.76 -2.45 -1.32
N GLU A 59 6.05 -2.69 -1.59
CA GLU A 59 6.47 -3.38 -2.80
C GLU A 59 5.97 -4.83 -2.86
N PHE A 60 5.93 -5.53 -1.72
CA PHE A 60 5.33 -6.86 -1.66
C PHE A 60 3.82 -6.85 -1.95
N ALA A 61 3.09 -5.81 -1.55
CA ALA A 61 1.68 -5.67 -1.86
C ALA A 61 1.47 -5.51 -3.38
N HIS A 62 2.27 -4.68 -4.06
CA HIS A 62 2.25 -4.58 -5.52
C HIS A 62 2.54 -5.92 -6.20
N LYS A 63 3.48 -6.73 -5.67
CA LYS A 63 3.74 -8.08 -6.20
C LYS A 63 2.54 -9.00 -6.06
N LEU A 64 1.83 -8.92 -4.94
CA LEU A 64 0.63 -9.73 -4.70
C LEU A 64 -0.48 -9.32 -5.66
N ASP A 65 -0.66 -8.02 -5.89
CA ASP A 65 -1.69 -7.46 -6.76
C ASP A 65 -1.52 -7.93 -8.21
N LEU A 66 -0.29 -7.86 -8.73
CA LEU A 66 0.09 -8.38 -10.05
C LEU A 66 -0.11 -9.90 -10.21
N GLY A 67 -0.44 -10.63 -9.15
CA GLY A 67 -0.70 -12.06 -9.23
C GLY A 67 -1.96 -12.43 -10.00
N ASN A 68 -2.91 -11.50 -10.18
CA ASN A 68 -4.20 -11.75 -10.85
C ASN A 68 -4.43 -10.87 -12.09
N SER A 69 -3.61 -9.84 -12.30
CA SER A 69 -3.75 -8.86 -13.39
C SER A 69 -2.38 -8.43 -13.92
N LEU A 70 -2.37 -7.88 -15.14
CA LEU A 70 -1.18 -7.23 -15.71
C LEU A 70 -0.91 -5.86 -15.04
N ASP A 71 -1.95 -5.29 -14.43
CA ASP A 71 -1.95 -3.98 -13.77
C ASP A 71 -2.20 -4.12 -12.26
N VAL A 72 -1.84 -3.08 -11.49
CA VAL A 72 -1.94 -3.03 -10.03
C VAL A 72 -3.27 -2.34 -9.65
N ASP A 73 -4.37 -3.10 -9.57
CA ASP A 73 -5.74 -2.56 -9.44
C ASP A 73 -6.34 -2.64 -8.02
N GLY A 74 -5.56 -3.08 -7.04
CA GLY A 74 -5.97 -3.33 -5.67
C GLY A 74 -6.77 -4.62 -5.50
N PHE A 75 -6.67 -5.54 -6.47
CA PHE A 75 -7.39 -6.81 -6.51
C PHE A 75 -6.42 -8.00 -6.67
N PRO A 76 -5.70 -8.38 -5.60
CA PRO A 76 -4.80 -9.53 -5.64
C PRO A 76 -5.57 -10.86 -5.77
N PRO A 77 -4.89 -11.97 -6.13
CA PRO A 77 -5.49 -13.30 -6.08
C PRO A 77 -6.06 -13.61 -4.70
N LEU A 78 -7.37 -13.86 -4.64
CA LEU A 78 -8.07 -14.05 -3.37
C LEU A 78 -8.07 -15.53 -2.93
N PRO A 79 -7.91 -15.80 -1.63
CA PRO A 79 -8.26 -17.10 -1.04
C PRO A 79 -9.71 -17.48 -1.36
N GLY A 80 -9.97 -18.77 -1.55
CA GLY A 80 -11.30 -19.26 -1.98
C GLY A 80 -12.45 -19.05 -0.98
N ASP A 81 -12.15 -18.63 0.25
CA ASP A 81 -13.10 -18.28 1.30
C ASP A 81 -13.44 -16.78 1.36
N ILE A 82 -12.85 -15.96 0.48
CA ILE A 82 -13.19 -14.54 0.33
C ILE A 82 -14.01 -14.35 -0.94
N ASP A 83 -15.19 -13.74 -0.82
CA ASP A 83 -16.03 -13.39 -1.98
C ASP A 83 -15.41 -12.19 -2.72
N PRO A 84 -15.09 -12.30 -4.02
CA PRO A 84 -14.65 -11.18 -4.86
C PRO A 84 -15.53 -9.92 -4.77
N ARG A 85 -16.85 -10.08 -4.62
CA ARG A 85 -17.79 -8.95 -4.49
C ARG A 85 -17.68 -8.28 -3.14
N GLU A 86 -17.41 -9.06 -2.09
CA GLU A 86 -17.13 -8.53 -0.77
C GLU A 86 -15.85 -7.69 -0.80
N TRP A 87 -14.78 -8.24 -1.39
CA TRP A 87 -13.51 -7.55 -1.53
C TRP A 87 -13.68 -6.21 -2.23
N HIS A 88 -14.22 -6.22 -3.45
CA HIS A 88 -14.41 -5.01 -4.24
C HIS A 88 -15.26 -3.98 -3.48
N ARG A 89 -16.37 -4.38 -2.86
CA ARG A 89 -17.24 -3.46 -2.12
C ARG A 89 -16.53 -2.81 -0.92
N VAL A 90 -15.80 -3.60 -0.14
CA VAL A 90 -15.10 -3.12 1.06
C VAL A 90 -13.93 -2.23 0.67
N PHE A 91 -13.13 -2.66 -0.29
CA PHE A 91 -11.96 -1.95 -0.77
C PHE A 91 -12.32 -0.61 -1.42
N MET A 92 -13.28 -0.61 -2.36
CA MET A 92 -13.72 0.62 -3.03
C MET A 92 -14.35 1.62 -2.05
N ALA A 93 -15.00 1.16 -0.98
CA ALA A 93 -15.51 2.07 0.04
C ALA A 93 -14.41 2.83 0.78
N VAL A 94 -13.24 2.22 0.97
CA VAL A 94 -12.06 2.88 1.56
C VAL A 94 -11.47 3.88 0.57
N TRP A 95 -11.25 3.46 -0.68
CA TRP A 95 -10.76 4.33 -1.74
C TRP A 95 -11.64 5.56 -1.96
N ASP A 96 -12.96 5.36 -2.04
CA ASP A 96 -13.92 6.45 -2.22
C ASP A 96 -13.93 7.42 -1.03
N ASP A 97 -13.78 6.94 0.21
CA ASP A 97 -13.68 7.79 1.40
C ASP A 97 -12.43 8.68 1.35
N LEU A 98 -11.27 8.10 1.02
CA LEU A 98 -10.00 8.83 0.86
C LEU A 98 -10.14 9.94 -0.18
N GLN A 99 -10.62 9.60 -1.37
CA GLN A 99 -10.83 10.56 -2.46
C GLN A 99 -11.80 11.67 -2.05
N SER A 100 -12.87 11.31 -1.33
CA SER A 100 -13.88 12.25 -0.86
C SER A 100 -13.32 13.26 0.17
N ARG A 101 -12.45 12.81 1.08
CA ARG A 101 -11.78 13.67 2.07
C ARG A 101 -10.82 14.64 1.41
N LEU A 102 -9.99 14.16 0.49
CA LEU A 102 -9.05 15.02 -0.24
C LEU A 102 -9.77 16.08 -1.08
N ALA A 103 -10.88 15.71 -1.73
CA ALA A 103 -11.72 16.67 -2.45
C ALA A 103 -12.31 17.78 -1.55
N ARG A 104 -12.46 17.51 -0.25
CA ARG A 104 -12.89 18.48 0.77
C ARG A 104 -11.74 19.19 1.48
N GLY A 105 -10.48 18.84 1.19
CA GLY A 105 -9.31 19.34 1.91
C GLY A 105 -9.22 18.85 3.36
N GLU A 106 -9.83 17.70 3.66
CA GLU A 106 -9.79 17.07 4.98
C GLU A 106 -8.60 16.11 5.09
N ALA A 107 -8.04 15.99 6.29
CA ALA A 107 -7.03 14.97 6.58
C ALA A 107 -7.60 13.56 6.41
N THR A 108 -6.82 12.68 5.80
CA THR A 108 -7.10 11.25 5.66
C THR A 108 -6.65 10.49 6.90
N PRO A 109 -7.31 9.36 7.24
CA PRO A 109 -6.95 8.56 8.39
C PRO A 109 -5.70 7.68 8.16
N ILE A 110 -5.32 7.46 6.90
CA ILE A 110 -4.06 6.86 6.46
C ILE A 110 -3.38 7.81 5.47
N ASP A 111 -2.16 7.49 5.06
CA ASP A 111 -1.38 8.28 4.10
C ASP A 111 -2.23 8.65 2.86
N ASP A 112 -2.20 9.94 2.46
CA ASP A 112 -3.02 10.44 1.34
C ASP A 112 -2.52 9.94 -0.02
N TYR A 113 -1.29 9.44 -0.09
CA TYR A 113 -0.78 8.70 -1.24
C TYR A 113 -1.67 7.51 -1.62
N ALA A 114 -2.35 6.92 -0.63
CA ALA A 114 -3.35 5.86 -0.84
C ALA A 114 -4.55 6.29 -1.70
N ALA A 115 -4.69 7.56 -2.06
CA ALA A 115 -5.77 8.07 -2.93
C ALA A 115 -5.31 8.33 -4.38
N THR A 116 -4.05 8.02 -4.71
CA THR A 116 -3.45 8.30 -6.04
C THR A 116 -3.75 7.22 -7.07
N HIS A 117 -3.66 5.94 -6.69
CA HIS A 117 -4.08 4.81 -7.50
C HIS A 117 -4.67 3.67 -6.63
N PRO A 118 -5.63 2.86 -7.12
CA PRO A 118 -6.13 1.69 -6.38
C PRO A 118 -5.04 0.74 -5.90
N GLY A 119 -4.03 0.47 -6.73
CA GLY A 119 -2.85 -0.28 -6.31
C GLY A 119 -2.12 0.30 -5.10
N GLU A 120 -1.92 1.62 -5.09
CA GLU A 120 -1.28 2.33 -3.97
C GLU A 120 -2.15 2.31 -2.72
N CYS A 121 -3.48 2.40 -2.90
CA CYS A 121 -4.41 2.19 -1.80
C CYS A 121 -4.23 0.82 -1.15
N PHE A 122 -4.12 -0.24 -1.97
CA PHE A 122 -3.89 -1.59 -1.45
C PHE A 122 -2.55 -1.71 -0.74
N ALA A 123 -1.49 -1.14 -1.30
CA ALA A 123 -0.17 -1.14 -0.70
C ALA A 123 -0.12 -0.42 0.65
N VAL A 124 -0.61 0.83 0.72
CA VAL A 124 -0.67 1.60 1.97
C VAL A 124 -1.56 0.92 3.02
N CYS A 125 -2.68 0.32 2.61
CA CYS A 125 -3.51 -0.45 3.53
C CYS A 125 -2.78 -1.68 4.08
N CYS A 126 -1.95 -2.35 3.28
CA CYS A 126 -1.12 -3.46 3.74
C CYS A 126 -0.03 -2.98 4.71
N GLU A 127 0.61 -1.84 4.43
CA GLU A 127 1.57 -1.23 5.35
C GLU A 127 0.91 -0.98 6.71
N ALA A 128 -0.20 -0.22 6.73
CA ALA A 128 -0.95 0.06 7.94
C ALA A 128 -1.43 -1.22 8.65
N PHE A 129 -1.86 -2.24 7.91
CA PHE A 129 -2.30 -3.51 8.51
C PHE A 129 -1.19 -4.21 9.33
N PHE A 130 0.08 -4.08 8.93
CA PHE A 130 1.20 -4.73 9.60
C PHE A 130 1.94 -3.82 10.58
N THR A 131 1.97 -2.50 10.33
CA THR A 131 2.77 -1.54 11.12
C THR A 131 1.92 -0.66 12.04
N ALA A 132 0.72 -0.27 11.64
CA ALA A 132 -0.22 0.52 12.46
C ALA A 132 -1.63 -0.09 12.47
N PRO A 133 -1.79 -1.35 12.94
CA PRO A 133 -3.05 -2.07 12.81
C PRO A 133 -4.20 -1.46 13.60
N ASP A 134 -3.93 -0.73 14.68
CA ASP A 134 -4.90 0.06 15.44
C ASP A 134 -5.46 1.22 14.62
N LEU A 135 -4.59 1.98 13.95
CA LEU A 135 -5.00 3.06 13.05
C LEU A 135 -5.94 2.54 11.95
N LEU A 136 -5.55 1.44 11.29
CA LEU A 136 -6.34 0.86 10.21
C LEU A 136 -7.66 0.27 10.72
N HIS A 137 -7.63 -0.41 11.87
CA HIS A 137 -8.83 -0.98 12.49
C HIS A 137 -9.84 0.11 12.88
N ASP A 138 -9.37 1.21 13.47
CA ASP A 138 -10.25 2.30 13.91
C ASP A 138 -10.85 3.07 12.72
N ALA A 139 -10.07 3.26 11.65
CA ALA A 139 -10.53 3.96 10.45
C ALA A 139 -11.44 3.08 9.56
N TYR A 140 -11.00 1.85 9.27
CA TYR A 140 -11.60 0.97 8.27
C TYR A 140 -11.71 -0.48 8.79
N PRO A 141 -12.55 -0.74 9.81
CA PRO A 141 -12.62 -2.05 10.48
C PRO A 141 -13.01 -3.18 9.53
N ALA A 142 -13.91 -2.92 8.58
CA ALA A 142 -14.31 -3.92 7.58
C ALA A 142 -13.15 -4.32 6.65
N LEU A 143 -12.29 -3.36 6.27
CA LEU A 143 -11.10 -3.65 5.48
C LEU A 143 -10.07 -4.38 6.34
N PHE A 144 -9.87 -3.96 7.58
CA PHE A 144 -8.97 -4.63 8.52
C PHE A 144 -9.31 -6.12 8.68
N ASP A 145 -10.59 -6.45 8.92
CA ASP A 145 -11.05 -7.83 9.04
C ASP A 145 -10.87 -8.64 7.73
N LEU A 146 -11.07 -7.98 6.59
CA LEU A 146 -10.86 -8.58 5.27
C LEU A 146 -9.38 -8.90 5.03
N LEU A 147 -8.46 -7.99 5.34
CA LEU A 147 -7.02 -8.22 5.28
C LEU A 147 -6.56 -9.29 6.28
N GLY A 148 -7.19 -9.34 7.47
CA GLY A 148 -6.97 -10.40 8.46
C GLY A 148 -7.28 -11.80 7.91
N ARG A 149 -8.38 -11.95 7.16
CA ARG A 149 -8.71 -13.19 6.45
C ARG A 149 -7.75 -13.46 5.29
N TYR A 150 -7.43 -12.45 4.50
CA TYR A 150 -6.55 -12.56 3.35
C TYR A 150 -5.15 -13.06 3.73
N PHE A 151 -4.50 -12.38 4.69
CA PHE A 151 -3.17 -12.75 5.17
C PHE A 151 -3.18 -13.90 6.19
N ARG A 152 -4.36 -14.25 6.73
CA ARG A 152 -4.54 -15.19 7.85
C ARG A 152 -3.75 -14.78 9.09
N GLN A 153 -3.78 -13.49 9.42
CA GLN A 153 -3.04 -12.91 10.53
C GLN A 153 -3.94 -12.01 11.38
N GLN A 154 -3.65 -11.97 12.69
CA GLN A 154 -4.22 -10.99 13.62
C GLN A 154 -3.11 -10.05 14.06
N THR A 155 -3.01 -8.89 13.41
CA THR A 155 -1.92 -7.92 13.64
C THR A 155 -2.18 -7.02 14.83
N LEU A 156 -3.45 -6.67 15.10
CA LEU A 156 -3.84 -5.86 16.26
C LEU A 156 -3.39 -6.50 17.60
N ALA A 157 -3.46 -7.83 17.69
CA ALA A 157 -3.03 -8.59 18.88
C ALA A 157 -1.50 -8.60 19.09
N ARG A 158 -0.71 -8.14 18.11
CA ARG A 158 0.75 -8.12 18.14
C ARG A 158 1.32 -6.75 18.48
N LEU A 159 0.47 -5.73 18.56
CA LEU A 159 0.90 -4.41 19.03
C LEU A 159 1.46 -4.55 20.45
N PRO A 160 2.70 -4.13 20.70
CA PRO A 160 3.20 -4.05 22.05
C PRO A 160 2.34 -3.07 22.85
N PRO A 161 2.02 -3.35 24.13
CA PRO A 161 1.32 -2.40 24.98
C PRO A 161 2.10 -1.07 24.98
N SER A 162 1.40 0.00 24.60
CA SER A 162 1.95 1.28 24.14
C SER A 162 3.06 1.82 25.05
N ALA A 163 4.27 1.94 24.50
CA ALA A 163 5.26 2.88 25.00
C ALA A 163 5.10 4.18 24.17
N ASP A 164 4.11 4.99 24.52
CA ASP A 164 3.99 6.43 24.19
C ASP A 164 4.63 6.83 22.83
N HIS A 165 4.06 6.35 21.72
CA HIS A 165 4.48 6.77 20.38
C HIS A 165 3.87 8.14 20.09
N ALA A 166 4.64 9.18 20.39
CA ALA A 166 4.33 10.55 20.00
C ALA A 166 4.14 10.60 18.48
N ARG A 167 2.92 10.93 18.04
CA ARG A 167 2.60 11.21 16.64
C ARG A 167 3.57 12.28 16.11
N PRO A 168 4.32 12.05 15.03
CA PRO A 168 5.04 13.14 14.38
C PRO A 168 3.99 14.06 13.75
N GLU A 169 3.92 15.30 14.24
CA GLU A 169 3.22 16.37 13.52
C GLU A 169 4.08 16.74 12.31
N HIS A 170 3.61 16.42 11.10
CA HIS A 170 4.22 16.93 9.88
C HIS A 170 3.76 18.38 9.67
N HIS A 171 4.75 19.27 9.48
CA HIS A 171 4.62 20.73 9.35
C HIS A 171 4.99 21.17 7.92
#